data_AF-A0A522D8P4-F1
#
_entry.id   AF-A0A522D8P4-F1
#
_cell.length_a   1.000
_cell.length_b   1.000
_cell.length_c   1.000
_cell.angle_alpha   90.00
_cell.angle_beta   90.00
_cell.angle_gamma   90.00
#
_symmetry.space_group_name_H-M   'P 1'
#
loop_
_entity.id
_entity.type
_entity.pdbx_description
1 polymer ?
#
loop_
_entity_poly.entity_id
_entity_poly.type
_entity_poly.pdbx_seq_one_letter_code
_entity_poly.pdbx_strand_id
1 'polypeptide(L)'
;MKKTTLHMTIIAVMTFFFISCSSSDVARVTINLGIPSQAKTYAPSLFDRIVALISLSSNAQADQPSGQLSVDRITITATSGGSEVASVFFSNTDPEWVTGAATLEIPAGGPYTFIVVGQYFNGQTVNRTYGGIETLESISGGQEMMLSINMGLLPVYNSDFYLSTSGSNPLLLDLFTQSTNIEGYIVYRAQGTWSAGINDWITGSFSKIVTFDAAPLSTTVTYNDPEGISDDCTQTEGDPASVYKIVPFNSFGEGDTVEHVAIGNGGC
;
A
#
# COMPACT_ATOMS: atom_id res chain seq x y z
N MET A 1 -35.87 -15.43 65.36
CA MET A 1 -36.69 -14.65 64.38
C MET A 1 -36.35 -13.17 64.57
N LYS A 2 -35.38 -12.63 63.81
CA LYS A 2 -35.55 -11.70 62.67
C LYS A 2 -36.49 -10.51 62.96
N LYS A 3 -35.92 -9.30 63.06
CA LYS A 3 -36.01 -8.26 62.01
C LYS A 3 -35.02 -7.12 62.26
N THR A 4 -34.04 -7.04 61.36
CA THR A 4 -33.14 -5.93 61.07
C THR A 4 -33.82 -4.94 60.11
N THR A 5 -33.63 -3.62 60.32
CA THR A 5 -33.80 -2.60 59.26
C THR A 5 -32.92 -1.39 59.65
N LEU A 6 -31.68 -1.33 59.17
CA LEU A 6 -31.20 -0.70 57.92
C LEU A 6 -31.17 0.84 58.00
N HIS A 7 -30.00 1.39 58.37
CA HIS A 7 -29.65 2.79 58.15
C HIS A 7 -29.30 2.98 56.66
N MET A 8 -29.96 3.95 56.03
CA MET A 8 -29.81 4.27 54.61
C MET A 8 -28.69 5.31 54.45
N THR A 9 -27.49 4.85 54.15
CA THR A 9 -26.37 5.73 53.76
C THR A 9 -26.34 5.81 52.24
N ILE A 10 -26.73 6.97 51.68
CA ILE A 10 -26.63 7.25 50.25
C ILE A 10 -25.20 7.75 49.98
N ILE A 11 -24.39 6.91 49.33
CA ILE A 11 -23.09 7.31 48.77
C ILE A 11 -23.37 7.80 47.34
N ALA A 12 -23.30 9.12 47.15
CA ALA A 12 -23.31 9.72 45.82
C ALA A 12 -21.96 9.42 45.14
N VAL A 13 -21.94 8.41 44.26
CA VAL A 13 -20.81 8.11 43.39
C VAL A 13 -20.78 9.17 42.29
N MET A 14 -19.96 10.19 42.51
CA MET A 14 -19.61 11.22 41.54
C MET A 14 -18.75 10.57 40.44
N THR A 15 -19.40 10.06 39.39
CA THR A 15 -18.73 9.58 38.18
C THR A 15 -18.23 10.79 37.41
N PHE A 16 -16.93 11.07 37.51
CA PHE A 16 -16.23 11.91 36.56
C PHE A 16 -16.27 11.20 35.20
N PHE A 17 -17.25 11.57 34.38
CA PHE A 17 -17.11 11.40 32.93
C PHE A 17 -15.95 12.31 32.51
N PHE A 18 -14.78 11.72 32.30
CA PHE A 18 -13.77 12.33 31.45
C PHE A 18 -14.37 12.38 30.05
N ILE A 19 -15.05 13.49 29.74
CA ILE A 19 -15.28 13.90 28.37
C ILE A 19 -13.89 14.24 27.85
N SER A 20 -13.20 13.24 27.30
CA SER A 20 -12.08 13.49 26.41
C SER A 20 -12.67 14.26 25.25
N CYS A 21 -12.43 15.58 25.24
CA CYS A 21 -12.69 16.42 24.09
C CYS A 21 -11.66 15.98 23.04
N SER A 22 -11.96 14.87 22.36
CA SER A 22 -11.24 14.47 21.17
C SER A 22 -11.32 15.66 20.22
N SER A 23 -10.18 16.08 19.67
CA SER A 23 -10.14 17.08 18.61
C SER A 23 -11.15 16.64 17.55
N SER A 24 -12.24 17.41 17.42
CA SER A 24 -13.43 17.05 16.63
C SER A 24 -13.13 16.83 15.14
N ASP A 25 -11.91 17.09 14.70
CA ASP A 25 -11.51 17.13 13.30
C ASP A 25 -10.68 15.91 12.88
N VAL A 26 -10.34 15.01 13.81
CA VAL A 26 -9.56 13.79 13.51
C VAL A 26 -10.31 12.53 13.90
N ALA A 27 -10.11 11.47 13.12
CA ALA A 27 -10.60 10.13 13.38
C ALA A 27 -9.43 9.14 13.51
N ARG A 28 -9.64 8.08 14.27
CA ARG A 28 -8.63 7.03 14.50
C ARG A 28 -9.04 5.78 13.75
N VAL A 29 -8.18 5.33 12.84
CA VAL A 29 -8.39 4.13 12.03
C VAL A 29 -7.38 3.09 12.45
N THR A 30 -7.87 1.94 12.93
CA THR A 30 -7.06 0.77 13.22
C THR A 30 -7.18 -0.21 12.07
N ILE A 31 -6.06 -0.52 11.42
CA ILE A 31 -6.00 -1.46 10.31
C ILE A 31 -5.52 -2.81 10.82
N ASN A 32 -6.26 -3.87 10.50
CA ASN A 32 -5.79 -5.24 10.67
C ASN A 32 -4.93 -5.62 9.46
N LEU A 33 -3.70 -6.04 9.72
CA LEU A 33 -2.64 -6.18 8.72
C LEU A 33 -2.55 -7.59 8.16
N GLY A 34 -3.24 -8.57 8.75
CA GLY A 34 -3.25 -9.95 8.27
C GLY A 34 -1.87 -10.58 8.14
N ILE A 35 -0.89 -10.20 8.98
CA ILE A 35 0.52 -10.60 8.81
C ILE A 35 0.65 -12.14 8.82
N PRO A 36 1.24 -12.76 7.77
CA PRO A 36 1.31 -14.22 7.61
C PRO A 36 1.97 -15.00 8.77
N SER A 37 2.92 -14.38 9.49
CA SER A 37 3.60 -14.99 10.65
C SER A 37 2.69 -15.22 11.85
N GLN A 38 1.52 -14.58 11.89
CA GLN A 38 0.53 -14.74 12.96
C GLN A 38 -0.57 -15.77 12.62
N ALA A 39 -0.80 -16.05 11.33
CA ALA A 39 -1.81 -17.00 10.86
C ALA A 39 -1.53 -18.45 11.29
N LYS A 40 -0.25 -18.82 11.50
CA LYS A 40 0.13 -20.16 11.98
C LYS A 40 -0.09 -20.40 13.48
N THR A 41 -0.37 -19.37 14.26
CA THR A 41 -0.37 -19.48 15.73
C THR A 41 -1.77 -19.36 16.35
N TYR A 42 -2.76 -18.84 15.61
CA TYR A 42 -4.11 -18.66 16.14
C TYR A 42 -5.04 -19.80 15.72
N ALA A 43 -5.00 -20.91 16.48
CA ALA A 43 -6.12 -21.84 16.54
C ALA A 43 -7.10 -21.31 17.61
N PRO A 44 -8.21 -20.62 17.22
CA PRO A 44 -9.10 -20.02 18.20
C PRO A 44 -9.65 -21.10 19.12
N SER A 45 -9.49 -20.89 20.43
CA SER A 45 -10.01 -21.80 21.44
C SER A 45 -11.54 -21.83 21.37
N LEU A 46 -12.18 -22.89 21.87
CA LEU A 46 -13.65 -22.98 21.92
C LEU A 46 -14.26 -21.79 22.68
N PHE A 47 -13.52 -21.19 23.61
CA PHE A 47 -13.95 -20.02 24.36
C PHE A 47 -13.91 -18.74 23.49
N ASP A 48 -12.86 -18.54 22.70
CA ASP A 48 -12.76 -17.39 21.78
C ASP A 48 -13.85 -17.41 20.71
N ARG A 49 -14.27 -18.62 20.28
CA ARG A 49 -15.39 -18.80 19.36
C ARG A 49 -16.74 -18.42 19.98
N ILE A 50 -16.93 -18.69 21.27
CA ILE A 50 -18.15 -18.31 22.00
C ILE A 50 -18.16 -16.80 22.24
N VAL A 51 -17.02 -16.20 22.56
CA VAL A 51 -16.90 -14.74 22.74
C VAL A 51 -17.14 -14.00 21.42
N ALA A 52 -16.58 -14.48 20.30
CA ALA A 52 -16.84 -13.91 18.98
C ALA A 52 -18.32 -13.98 18.56
N LEU A 53 -19.04 -15.04 18.99
CA LEU A 53 -20.48 -15.19 18.74
C LEU A 53 -21.32 -14.16 19.52
N ILE A 54 -20.83 -13.72 20.68
CA ILE A 54 -21.52 -12.77 21.56
C ILE A 54 -21.08 -11.32 21.25
N SER A 55 -19.85 -11.11 20.74
CA SER A 55 -19.29 -9.78 20.49
C SER A 55 -19.63 -9.19 19.13
N LEU A 56 -20.27 -9.93 18.20
CA LEU A 56 -20.52 -9.52 16.80
C LEU A 56 -19.25 -9.02 16.06
N SER A 57 -18.05 -9.23 16.63
CA SER A 57 -16.78 -8.76 16.11
C SER A 57 -15.99 -9.96 15.59
N SER A 58 -16.25 -10.39 14.35
CA SER A 58 -15.31 -11.25 13.68
C SER A 58 -14.11 -10.38 13.30
N ASN A 59 -12.94 -10.62 13.92
CA ASN A 59 -11.68 -10.15 13.35
C ASN A 59 -11.59 -10.77 11.95
N ALA A 60 -11.87 -9.98 10.91
CA ALA A 60 -11.68 -10.43 9.55
C ALA A 60 -10.17 -10.67 9.37
N GLN A 61 -9.81 -11.95 9.38
CA GLN A 61 -8.45 -12.42 9.16
C GLN A 61 -8.28 -12.47 7.65
N ALA A 62 -7.36 -11.68 7.09
CA ALA A 62 -7.07 -11.73 5.66
C ALA A 62 -6.61 -13.14 5.26
N ASP A 63 -7.05 -13.62 4.09
CA ASP A 63 -6.68 -14.94 3.57
C ASP A 63 -5.17 -15.02 3.32
N GLN A 64 -4.56 -16.15 3.70
CA GLN A 64 -3.11 -16.31 3.66
C GLN A 64 -2.60 -16.46 2.21
N PRO A 65 -1.59 -15.67 1.77
CA PRO A 65 -0.84 -15.99 0.56
C PRO A 65 0.05 -17.23 0.74
N SER A 66 0.07 -18.12 -0.26
CA SER A 66 0.87 -19.34 -0.24
C SER A 66 2.38 -19.05 -0.35
N GLY A 67 3.16 -19.36 0.70
CA GLY A 67 4.63 -19.24 0.69
C GLY A 67 5.22 -18.75 2.02
N GLN A 68 6.54 -18.88 2.19
CA GLN A 68 7.26 -18.24 3.31
C GLN A 68 7.57 -16.79 2.89
N LEU A 69 6.83 -15.84 3.45
CA LEU A 69 7.06 -14.42 3.18
C LEU A 69 8.09 -13.86 4.15
N SER A 70 9.17 -13.33 3.59
CA SER A 70 10.11 -12.48 4.32
C SER A 70 9.60 -11.05 4.24
N VAL A 71 9.36 -10.45 5.40
CA VAL A 71 8.89 -9.07 5.55
C VAL A 71 9.59 -8.51 6.78
N ASP A 72 10.16 -7.33 6.63
CA ASP A 72 10.90 -6.64 7.69
C ASP A 72 10.21 -5.35 8.12
N ARG A 73 9.44 -4.72 7.22
CA ARG A 73 8.74 -3.46 7.48
C ARG A 73 7.37 -3.47 6.83
N ILE A 74 6.44 -2.76 7.47
CA ILE A 74 5.14 -2.43 6.93
C ILE A 74 5.02 -0.92 6.86
N THR A 75 4.54 -0.41 5.75
CA THR A 75 4.17 0.99 5.57
C THR A 75 2.69 1.06 5.28
N ILE A 76 1.99 1.95 5.97
CA ILE A 76 0.57 2.26 5.74
C ILE A 76 0.50 3.70 5.31
N THR A 77 -0.15 3.96 4.18
CA THR A 77 -0.34 5.30 3.65
C THR A 77 -1.81 5.54 3.43
N ALA A 78 -2.34 6.63 3.96
CA ALA A 78 -3.67 7.13 3.65
C ALA A 78 -3.55 8.33 2.72
N THR A 79 -4.32 8.30 1.64
CA THR A 79 -4.37 9.38 0.64
C THR A 79 -5.78 9.90 0.47
N SER A 80 -5.92 11.19 0.16
CA SER A 80 -7.18 11.81 -0.24
C SER A 80 -6.93 12.77 -1.40
N GLY A 81 -7.75 12.70 -2.44
CA GLY A 81 -7.55 13.49 -3.66
C GLY A 81 -6.17 13.26 -4.32
N GLY A 82 -5.58 12.07 -4.13
CA GLY A 82 -4.24 11.73 -4.63
C GLY A 82 -3.07 12.27 -3.81
N SER A 83 -3.32 12.98 -2.70
CA SER A 83 -2.27 13.47 -1.79
C SER A 83 -2.20 12.61 -0.54
N GLU A 84 -0.99 12.33 -0.06
CA GLU A 84 -0.78 11.69 1.24
C GLU A 84 -1.28 12.61 2.36
N VAL A 85 -2.15 12.09 3.22
CA VAL A 85 -2.66 12.81 4.40
C VAL A 85 -2.06 12.26 5.68
N ALA A 86 -1.62 11.00 5.67
CA ALA A 86 -0.94 10.38 6.79
C ALA A 86 -0.18 9.13 6.33
N SER A 87 0.93 8.85 7.00
CA SER A 87 1.75 7.67 6.76
C SER A 87 2.37 7.20 8.06
N VAL A 88 2.33 5.89 8.30
CA VAL A 88 2.98 5.25 9.44
C VAL A 88 3.74 4.03 8.95
N PHE A 89 4.89 3.75 9.58
CA PHE A 89 5.63 2.54 9.32
C PHE A 89 6.11 1.92 10.63
N PHE A 90 6.28 0.61 10.61
CA PHE A 90 6.80 -0.17 11.73
C PHE A 90 7.53 -1.41 11.20
N SER A 91 8.51 -1.85 11.95
CA SER A 91 9.39 -2.96 11.63
C SER A 91 8.94 -4.24 12.32
N ASN A 92 9.54 -5.37 11.94
CA ASN A 92 9.23 -6.68 12.50
C ASN A 92 9.60 -6.87 14.00
N THR A 93 10.22 -5.86 14.61
CA THR A 93 10.52 -5.79 16.04
C THR A 93 9.51 -4.97 16.85
N ASP A 94 8.61 -4.25 16.19
CA ASP A 94 7.74 -3.28 16.84
C ASP A 94 6.46 -3.94 17.41
N PRO A 95 5.82 -3.36 18.44
CA PRO A 95 4.62 -3.93 19.06
C PRO A 95 3.45 -4.17 18.09
N GLU A 96 3.28 -3.30 17.09
CA GLU A 96 2.30 -3.39 16.01
C GLU A 96 2.47 -4.69 15.22
N TRP A 97 3.72 -5.14 15.05
CA TRP A 97 4.03 -6.40 14.40
C TRP A 97 3.56 -7.61 15.21
N VAL A 98 3.56 -7.51 16.55
CA VAL A 98 3.10 -8.58 17.44
C VAL A 98 1.57 -8.61 17.52
N THR A 99 0.93 -7.44 17.50
CA THR A 99 -0.53 -7.31 17.56
C THR A 99 -1.21 -7.57 16.22
N GLY A 100 -0.48 -7.41 15.10
CA GLY A 100 -1.04 -7.57 13.75
C GLY A 100 -1.96 -6.42 13.36
N ALA A 101 -1.93 -5.31 14.09
CA ALA A 101 -2.74 -4.14 13.83
C ALA A 101 -1.92 -2.86 14.04
N ALA A 102 -2.22 -1.84 13.25
CA ALA A 102 -1.64 -0.51 13.40
C ALA A 102 -2.75 0.54 13.40
N THR A 103 -2.56 1.60 14.19
CA THR A 103 -3.52 2.70 14.29
C THR A 103 -2.94 3.98 13.72
N LEU A 104 -3.79 4.70 13.00
CA LEU A 104 -3.47 5.88 12.22
C LEU A 104 -4.53 6.94 12.53
N GLU A 105 -4.11 8.19 12.74
CA GLU A 105 -5.02 9.33 12.84
C GLU A 105 -5.11 10.04 11.49
N ILE A 106 -6.34 10.20 10.97
CA ILE A 106 -6.63 10.94 9.74
C ILE A 106 -7.63 12.04 10.01
N PRO A 107 -7.68 13.09 9.18
CA PRO A 107 -8.76 14.07 9.25
C PRO A 107 -10.14 13.43 9.07
N ALA A 108 -11.18 14.08 9.60
CA ALA A 108 -12.55 13.74 9.29
C ALA A 108 -12.89 14.09 7.83
N GLY A 109 -13.82 13.35 7.24
CA GLY A 109 -14.24 13.52 5.85
C GLY A 109 -13.84 12.32 4.99
N GLY A 110 -13.47 12.58 3.74
CA GLY A 110 -13.14 11.55 2.75
C GLY A 110 -13.39 12.05 1.32
N PRO A 111 -13.24 11.19 0.31
CA PRO A 111 -12.85 9.78 0.42
C PRO A 111 -11.36 9.60 0.75
N TYR A 112 -11.03 8.47 1.36
CA TYR A 112 -9.66 8.03 1.64
C TYR A 112 -9.35 6.72 0.94
N THR A 113 -8.14 6.61 0.40
CA THR A 113 -7.56 5.34 -0.04
C THR A 113 -6.42 4.98 0.89
N PHE A 114 -6.53 3.82 1.55
CA PHE A 114 -5.49 3.24 2.38
C PHE A 114 -4.71 2.23 1.56
N ILE A 115 -3.38 2.33 1.62
CA ILE A 115 -2.46 1.44 0.94
C ILE A 115 -1.55 0.87 2.02
N VAL A 116 -1.54 -0.45 2.16
CA VAL A 116 -0.63 -1.16 3.06
C VAL A 116 0.39 -1.89 2.21
N VAL A 117 1.68 -1.71 2.51
CA VAL A 117 2.78 -2.32 1.78
C VAL A 117 3.77 -2.94 2.74
N GLY A 118 3.98 -4.23 2.55
CA GLY A 118 5.03 -5.01 3.12
C GLY A 118 6.32 -5.00 2.35
N GLN A 119 7.41 -4.82 3.07
CA GLN A 119 8.72 -4.65 2.47
C GLN A 119 9.74 -5.60 3.09
N TYR A 120 10.59 -6.13 2.22
CA TYR A 120 11.77 -6.92 2.57
C TYR A 120 13.03 -6.18 2.13
N PHE A 121 14.02 -6.11 3.02
CA PHE A 121 15.31 -5.48 2.72
C PHE A 121 16.35 -6.53 2.36
N ASN A 122 16.90 -6.43 1.16
CA ASN A 122 18.07 -7.19 0.74
C ASN A 122 19.24 -6.22 0.51
N GLY A 123 19.98 -5.93 1.58
CA GLY A 123 21.02 -4.89 1.55
C GLY A 123 20.41 -3.50 1.37
N GLN A 124 20.69 -2.85 0.23
CA GLN A 124 20.12 -1.55 -0.11
C GLN A 124 18.83 -1.63 -0.93
N THR A 125 18.45 -2.83 -1.39
CA THR A 125 17.23 -3.03 -2.19
C THR A 125 16.04 -3.24 -1.28
N VAL A 126 14.96 -2.48 -1.52
CA VAL A 126 13.67 -2.62 -0.86
C VAL A 126 12.71 -3.28 -1.84
N ASN A 127 12.21 -4.47 -1.50
CA ASN A 127 11.26 -5.21 -2.32
C ASN A 127 9.87 -5.18 -1.67
N ARG A 128 8.83 -4.91 -2.45
CA ARG A 128 7.41 -4.92 -2.08
C ARG A 128 6.89 -6.35 -2.26
N THR A 129 6.64 -7.04 -1.16
CA THR A 129 6.32 -8.48 -1.19
C THR A 129 4.85 -8.79 -0.95
N TYR A 130 4.18 -7.98 -0.13
CA TYR A 130 2.78 -8.15 0.22
C TYR A 130 2.10 -6.78 0.36
N GLY A 131 0.79 -6.71 0.15
CA GLY A 131 0.08 -5.45 0.25
C GLY A 131 -1.43 -5.60 0.21
N GLY A 132 -2.12 -4.47 0.30
CA GLY A 132 -3.57 -4.38 0.21
C GLY A 132 -4.00 -2.93 0.05
N ILE A 133 -5.13 -2.72 -0.61
CA ILE A 133 -5.73 -1.41 -0.82
C ILE A 133 -7.18 -1.47 -0.38
N GLU A 134 -7.62 -0.46 0.36
CA GLU A 134 -9.02 -0.31 0.75
C GLU A 134 -9.44 1.14 0.69
N THR A 135 -10.69 1.38 0.30
CA THR A 135 -11.25 2.73 0.18
C THR A 135 -12.32 2.97 1.22
N LEU A 136 -12.26 4.13 1.86
CA LEU A 136 -13.26 4.59 2.80
C LEU A 136 -13.89 5.88 2.29
N GLU A 137 -15.18 5.84 1.99
CA GLU A 137 -15.90 7.00 1.46
C GLU A 137 -15.92 8.18 2.42
N SER A 138 -16.10 7.93 3.71
CA SER A 138 -16.00 8.97 4.73
C SER A 138 -15.79 8.41 6.14
N ILE A 139 -15.22 9.23 7.01
CA ILE A 139 -15.10 9.00 8.45
C ILE A 139 -15.50 10.25 9.23
N SER A 140 -16.22 10.07 10.33
CA SER A 140 -16.63 11.19 11.18
C SER A 140 -15.51 11.58 12.15
N GLY A 141 -15.42 12.86 12.49
CA GLY A 141 -14.49 13.33 13.51
C GLY A 141 -14.78 12.72 14.88
N GLY A 142 -13.72 12.37 15.61
CA GLY A 142 -13.78 11.64 16.87
C GLY A 142 -14.15 10.16 16.75
N GLN A 143 -14.38 9.65 15.54
CA GLN A 143 -14.69 8.24 15.33
C GLN A 143 -13.45 7.37 15.51
N GLU A 144 -13.61 6.25 16.21
CA GLU A 144 -12.66 5.13 16.19
C GLU A 144 -13.24 4.02 15.31
N MET A 145 -12.49 3.59 14.30
CA MET A 145 -12.91 2.59 13.33
C MET A 145 -11.86 1.50 13.19
N MET A 146 -12.32 0.25 13.06
CA MET A 146 -11.49 -0.84 12.58
C MET A 146 -11.71 -1.02 11.08
N LEU A 147 -10.64 -0.91 10.29
CA LEU A 147 -10.66 -1.12 8.84
C LEU A 147 -10.01 -2.46 8.52
N SER A 148 -10.77 -3.35 7.91
CA SER A 148 -10.26 -4.62 7.40
C SER A 148 -9.79 -4.40 5.97
N ILE A 149 -8.52 -4.70 5.70
CA ILE A 149 -7.93 -4.62 4.36
C ILE A 149 -7.61 -6.04 3.93
N ASN A 150 -8.05 -6.43 2.73
CA ASN A 150 -7.69 -7.73 2.18
C ASN A 150 -6.25 -7.68 1.67
N MET A 151 -5.40 -8.54 2.22
CA MET A 151 -3.96 -8.54 1.96
C MET A 151 -3.56 -9.72 1.09
N GLY A 152 -2.61 -9.52 0.17
CA GLY A 152 -2.12 -10.58 -0.72
C GLY A 152 -0.71 -10.35 -1.24
N LEU A 153 -0.21 -11.28 -2.05
CA LEU A 153 1.09 -11.16 -2.70
C LEU A 153 1.02 -10.06 -3.76
N LEU A 154 2.01 -9.18 -3.73
CA LEU A 154 2.19 -8.21 -4.79
C LEU A 154 2.96 -8.83 -5.97
N PRO A 155 2.77 -8.35 -7.21
CA PRO A 155 3.52 -8.85 -8.36
C PRO A 155 5.02 -8.54 -8.27
N VAL A 156 5.87 -9.43 -8.83
CA VAL A 156 7.34 -9.30 -8.78
C VAL A 156 7.94 -9.23 -10.19
N TYR A 157 8.80 -8.23 -10.42
CA TYR A 157 9.40 -7.92 -11.72
C TYR A 157 10.08 -9.11 -12.42
N ASN A 158 11.01 -9.78 -11.76
CA ASN A 158 11.97 -10.67 -12.42
C ASN A 158 11.46 -12.09 -12.71
N SER A 159 10.29 -12.46 -12.18
CA SER A 159 9.60 -13.71 -12.49
C SER A 159 8.39 -13.52 -13.39
N ASP A 160 7.75 -12.35 -13.33
CA ASP A 160 6.38 -12.22 -13.82
C ASP A 160 6.30 -11.52 -15.19
N PHE A 161 7.29 -10.70 -15.59
CA PHE A 161 7.33 -10.10 -16.93
C PHE A 161 8.68 -9.59 -17.47
N TYR A 162 8.72 -9.29 -18.78
CA TYR A 162 9.82 -8.62 -19.49
C TYR A 162 9.30 -7.35 -20.18
N LEU A 163 10.16 -6.32 -20.32
CA LEU A 163 9.88 -5.09 -21.06
C LEU A 163 11.00 -4.75 -22.06
N SER A 164 10.62 -4.33 -23.26
CA SER A 164 11.48 -3.66 -24.23
C SER A 164 10.89 -2.29 -24.58
N THR A 165 11.75 -1.29 -24.79
CA THR A 165 11.38 0.03 -25.35
C THR A 165 12.23 0.30 -26.58
N SER A 166 11.61 0.81 -27.65
CA SER A 166 12.35 1.33 -28.81
C SER A 166 12.48 2.84 -28.66
N GLY A 167 13.69 3.39 -28.79
CA GLY A 167 14.05 4.80 -28.54
C GLY A 167 13.43 5.87 -29.46
N SER A 168 12.21 5.68 -29.94
CA SER A 168 11.48 6.64 -30.76
C SER A 168 10.06 6.78 -30.24
N ASN A 169 9.47 7.97 -30.27
CA ASN A 169 8.03 8.12 -30.07
C ASN A 169 7.32 7.44 -31.26
N PRO A 170 6.48 6.40 -31.07
CA PRO A 170 5.83 5.94 -29.83
C PRO A 170 6.67 5.02 -28.93
N LEU A 171 6.53 5.17 -27.60
CA LEU A 171 7.02 4.22 -26.60
C LEU A 171 6.44 2.82 -26.87
N LEU A 172 7.25 1.94 -27.44
CA LEU A 172 6.87 0.53 -27.56
C LEU A 172 7.03 -0.13 -26.19
N LEU A 173 6.00 -0.85 -25.73
CA LEU A 173 6.03 -1.63 -24.50
C LEU A 173 5.71 -3.07 -24.83
N ASP A 174 6.74 -3.90 -24.91
CA ASP A 174 6.55 -5.34 -25.03
C ASP A 174 6.27 -5.93 -23.65
N LEU A 175 5.01 -6.27 -23.33
CA LEU A 175 4.63 -6.82 -22.04
C LEU A 175 4.42 -8.34 -22.15
N PHE A 176 5.30 -9.11 -21.51
CA PHE A 176 5.20 -10.56 -21.49
C PHE A 176 4.80 -11.04 -20.10
N THR A 177 3.52 -11.32 -19.85
CA THR A 177 3.09 -11.92 -18.58
C THR A 177 3.42 -13.41 -18.54
N GLN A 178 4.10 -13.85 -17.49
CA GLN A 178 4.28 -15.28 -17.17
C GLN A 178 3.44 -15.72 -15.96
N SER A 179 2.88 -14.75 -15.23
CA SER A 179 2.18 -14.96 -13.96
C SER A 179 0.70 -14.65 -14.06
N THR A 180 -0.12 -15.45 -13.37
CA THR A 180 -1.55 -15.19 -13.17
C THR A 180 -1.82 -14.16 -12.06
N ASN A 181 -0.77 -13.71 -11.35
CA ASN A 181 -0.88 -12.72 -10.27
C ASN A 181 -0.79 -11.27 -10.77
N ILE A 182 -0.77 -11.03 -12.09
CA ILE A 182 -0.78 -9.69 -12.68
C ILE A 182 -2.15 -9.47 -13.33
N GLU A 183 -2.85 -8.44 -12.86
CA GLU A 183 -4.11 -7.96 -13.48
C GLU A 183 -3.85 -6.85 -14.49
N GLY A 184 -2.71 -6.15 -14.40
CA GLY A 184 -2.33 -5.14 -15.35
C GLY A 184 -1.03 -4.41 -15.01
N TYR A 185 -0.78 -3.32 -15.72
CA TYR A 185 0.39 -2.45 -15.58
C TYR A 185 -0.02 -0.99 -15.49
N ILE A 186 0.66 -0.24 -14.64
CA ILE A 186 0.56 1.22 -14.58
C ILE A 186 1.88 1.80 -15.08
N VAL A 187 1.78 2.75 -16.00
CA VAL A 187 2.93 3.52 -16.47
C VAL A 187 2.89 4.89 -15.82
N TYR A 188 4.00 5.24 -15.20
CA TYR A 188 4.29 6.53 -14.64
C TYR A 188 5.36 7.22 -15.47
N ARG A 189 5.32 8.56 -15.52
CA ARG A 189 6.33 9.40 -16.18
C ARG A 189 6.78 10.53 -15.26
N ALA A 190 8.07 10.79 -15.25
CA ALA A 190 8.67 12.00 -14.72
C ALA A 190 9.46 12.72 -15.82
N GLN A 191 9.65 14.03 -15.66
CA GLN A 191 10.73 14.72 -16.36
C GLN A 191 12.04 14.47 -15.62
N GLY A 192 13.11 14.24 -16.36
CA GLY A 192 14.45 14.09 -15.79
C GLY A 192 15.52 14.73 -16.63
N THR A 193 16.72 14.85 -16.06
CA THR A 193 17.92 15.32 -16.74
C THR A 193 19.06 14.34 -16.49
N TRP A 194 19.83 14.04 -17.54
CA TRP A 194 21.02 13.21 -17.41
C TRP A 194 22.08 13.93 -16.57
N SER A 195 22.67 13.21 -15.61
CA SER A 195 23.84 13.68 -14.88
C SER A 195 25.00 12.69 -14.98
N ALA A 196 26.02 13.10 -15.75
CA ALA A 196 27.27 12.37 -15.93
C ALA A 196 28.05 12.21 -14.61
N GLY A 197 27.84 13.11 -13.64
CA GLY A 197 28.50 13.06 -12.33
C GLY A 197 28.09 11.84 -11.49
N ILE A 198 26.85 11.39 -11.63
CA ILE A 198 26.32 10.18 -10.96
C ILE A 198 26.04 9.03 -11.93
N ASN A 199 26.23 9.26 -13.23
CA ASN A 199 25.91 8.33 -14.31
C ASN A 199 24.47 7.83 -14.20
N ASP A 200 23.54 8.75 -13.93
CA ASP A 200 22.14 8.46 -13.67
C ASP A 200 21.23 9.66 -14.00
N TRP A 201 19.93 9.41 -14.03
CA TRP A 201 18.89 10.42 -14.26
C TRP A 201 18.47 11.09 -12.95
N ILE A 202 18.50 12.42 -12.94
CA ILE A 202 17.86 13.20 -11.88
C ILE A 202 16.42 13.43 -12.30
N THR A 203 15.47 12.81 -11.60
CA THR A 203 14.04 12.86 -11.92
C THR A 203 13.23 13.73 -10.97
N GLY A 204 12.18 14.36 -11.51
CA GLY A 204 11.12 14.96 -10.71
C GLY A 204 10.10 13.92 -10.22
N SER A 205 8.94 14.39 -9.79
CA SER A 205 7.85 13.51 -9.36
C SER A 205 7.25 12.74 -10.53
N PHE A 206 7.10 11.43 -10.35
CA PHE A 206 6.41 10.57 -11.29
C PHE A 206 4.89 10.78 -11.21
N SER A 207 4.26 10.92 -12.37
CA SER A 207 2.80 11.01 -12.52
C SER A 207 2.29 9.83 -13.33
N LYS A 208 1.15 9.26 -12.94
CA LYS A 208 0.49 8.18 -13.68
C LYS A 208 0.04 8.71 -15.04
N ILE A 209 0.40 8.03 -16.13
CA ILE A 209 0.01 8.42 -17.50
C ILE A 209 -0.93 7.43 -18.18
N VAL A 210 -0.80 6.12 -17.91
CA VAL A 210 -1.69 5.10 -18.50
C VAL A 210 -1.77 3.84 -17.64
N THR A 211 -2.89 3.12 -17.75
CA THR A 211 -3.08 1.77 -17.20
C THR A 211 -3.41 0.82 -18.34
N PHE A 212 -2.76 -0.34 -18.35
CA PHE A 212 -3.05 -1.45 -19.24
C PHE A 212 -3.58 -2.61 -18.42
N ASP A 213 -4.77 -3.10 -18.74
CA ASP A 213 -5.22 -4.39 -18.21
C ASP A 213 -4.39 -5.50 -18.85
N ALA A 214 -4.00 -6.50 -18.07
CA ALA A 214 -3.27 -7.64 -18.57
C ALA A 214 -4.18 -8.46 -19.50
N ALA A 215 -3.89 -8.41 -20.80
CA ALA A 215 -4.49 -9.37 -21.73
C ALA A 215 -3.99 -10.78 -21.40
N PRO A 216 -4.81 -11.82 -21.59
CA PRO A 216 -4.36 -13.20 -21.42
C PRO A 216 -3.29 -13.52 -22.48
N LEU A 217 -2.03 -13.50 -22.05
CA LEU A 217 -0.82 -14.00 -22.73
C LEU A 217 -0.22 -13.12 -23.85
N SER A 218 1.02 -12.69 -23.62
CA SER A 218 2.06 -12.26 -24.57
C SER A 218 1.60 -11.37 -25.75
N THR A 219 1.26 -10.12 -25.45
CA THR A 219 0.95 -9.10 -26.46
C THR A 219 1.89 -7.92 -26.31
N THR A 220 2.57 -7.57 -27.40
CA THR A 220 3.18 -6.24 -27.54
C THR A 220 2.09 -5.18 -27.48
N VAL A 221 2.24 -4.22 -26.56
CA VAL A 221 1.37 -3.05 -26.46
C VAL A 221 2.16 -1.83 -26.91
N THR A 222 1.74 -1.23 -28.02
CA THR A 222 2.31 0.06 -28.45
C THR A 222 1.59 1.19 -27.73
N TYR A 223 2.35 2.02 -27.01
CA TYR A 223 1.82 3.22 -26.37
C TYR A 223 2.48 4.48 -26.92
N ASN A 224 1.70 5.35 -27.51
CA ASN A 224 2.21 6.66 -27.94
C ASN A 224 2.09 7.63 -26.76
N ASP A 225 3.20 8.09 -26.18
CA ASP A 225 3.15 9.18 -25.20
C ASP A 225 3.11 10.52 -25.93
N PRO A 226 1.96 11.21 -25.99
CA PRO A 226 1.84 12.48 -26.71
C PRO A 226 2.66 13.61 -26.07
N GLU A 227 3.00 13.47 -24.80
CA GLU A 227 3.74 14.47 -24.01
C GLU A 227 5.18 14.02 -23.72
N GLY A 228 5.58 12.85 -24.23
CA GLY A 228 6.95 12.35 -24.13
C GLY A 228 7.91 13.17 -24.98
N ILE A 229 9.10 13.45 -24.43
CA ILE A 229 10.19 14.13 -25.15
C ILE A 229 10.81 13.13 -26.13
N SER A 230 10.85 13.48 -27.42
CA SER A 230 11.41 12.61 -28.49
C SER A 230 12.94 12.71 -28.58
N ASP A 231 13.60 11.58 -28.82
CA ASP A 231 15.05 11.41 -28.91
C ASP A 231 15.68 12.01 -30.20
N ASP A 232 16.92 12.51 -30.09
CA ASP A 232 17.80 12.91 -31.21
C ASP A 232 19.18 12.23 -31.24
N CYS A 233 19.44 11.27 -30.34
CA CYS A 233 20.69 10.49 -30.21
C CYS A 233 21.96 11.28 -29.87
N THR A 234 21.89 12.50 -29.34
CA THR A 234 23.08 13.24 -28.87
C THR A 234 23.06 13.53 -27.36
N GLN A 235 23.77 12.76 -26.52
CA GLN A 235 23.75 12.98 -25.06
C GLN A 235 24.70 14.07 -24.61
N THR A 236 24.14 15.09 -23.96
CA THR A 236 24.86 16.15 -23.26
C THR A 236 24.34 16.26 -21.82
N GLU A 237 25.23 16.61 -20.89
CA GLU A 237 24.86 16.94 -19.50
C GLU A 237 23.69 17.94 -19.49
N GLY A 238 22.63 17.63 -18.74
CA GLY A 238 21.49 18.53 -18.57
C GLY A 238 20.40 18.41 -19.64
N ASP A 239 20.53 17.50 -20.61
CA ASP A 239 19.48 17.27 -21.60
C ASP A 239 18.20 16.73 -20.93
N PRO A 240 17.02 17.31 -21.25
CA PRO A 240 15.76 16.87 -20.69
C PRO A 240 15.31 15.56 -21.33
N ALA A 241 14.78 14.64 -20.52
CA ALA A 241 14.20 13.39 -20.96
C ALA A 241 12.88 13.08 -20.25
N SER A 242 12.10 12.20 -20.85
CA SER A 242 10.99 11.54 -20.16
C SER A 242 11.49 10.25 -19.53
N VAL A 243 11.41 10.13 -18.22
CA VAL A 243 11.77 8.90 -17.51
C VAL A 243 10.49 8.17 -17.14
N TYR A 244 10.45 6.87 -17.43
CA TYR A 244 9.27 6.05 -17.22
C TYR A 244 9.51 5.06 -16.10
N LYS A 245 8.43 4.75 -15.39
CA LYS A 245 8.39 3.72 -14.36
C LYS A 245 7.16 2.88 -14.61
N ILE A 246 7.35 1.58 -14.72
CA ILE A 246 6.27 0.65 -15.06
C ILE A 246 6.09 -0.28 -13.89
N VAL A 247 4.86 -0.36 -13.39
CA VAL A 247 4.55 -1.06 -12.15
C VAL A 247 3.45 -2.07 -12.45
N PRO A 248 3.71 -3.39 -12.31
CA PRO A 248 2.65 -4.38 -12.35
C PRO A 248 1.72 -4.19 -11.14
N PHE A 249 0.43 -4.47 -11.33
CA PHE A 249 -0.54 -4.45 -10.25
C PHE A 249 -1.49 -5.63 -10.29
N ASN A 250 -2.10 -5.90 -9.15
CA ASN A 250 -3.24 -6.78 -8.98
C ASN A 250 -4.25 -6.14 -8.04
N SER A 251 -5.30 -6.89 -7.68
CA SER A 251 -6.33 -6.48 -6.72
C SER A 251 -5.81 -6.12 -5.33
N PHE A 252 -4.60 -6.54 -4.97
CA PHE A 252 -3.96 -6.19 -3.70
C PHE A 252 -3.07 -4.95 -3.79
N GLY A 253 -2.77 -4.49 -5.00
CA GLY A 253 -2.09 -3.23 -5.26
C GLY A 253 -0.87 -3.32 -6.16
N GLU A 254 -0.03 -2.30 -6.07
CA GLU A 254 1.17 -2.14 -6.89
C GLU A 254 2.34 -2.96 -6.34
N GLY A 255 2.94 -3.77 -7.23
CA GLY A 255 4.11 -4.57 -6.93
C GLY A 255 5.43 -3.86 -7.07
N ASP A 256 6.49 -4.66 -7.19
CA ASP A 256 7.82 -4.11 -7.34
C ASP A 256 7.94 -3.33 -8.64
N THR A 257 8.54 -2.17 -8.50
CA THR A 257 8.63 -1.22 -9.59
C THR A 257 9.70 -1.69 -10.52
N VAL A 258 9.36 -1.71 -11.80
CA VAL A 258 10.36 -1.83 -12.82
C VAL A 258 10.67 -0.44 -13.30
N GLU A 259 11.79 0.06 -12.81
CA GLU A 259 12.35 1.26 -13.37
C GLU A 259 12.98 0.90 -14.71
N HIS A 260 12.14 0.92 -15.74
CA HIS A 260 12.60 0.97 -17.11
C HIS A 260 12.68 2.42 -17.53
N VAL A 261 13.89 2.95 -17.41
CA VAL A 261 14.31 4.13 -18.14
C VAL A 261 14.00 3.90 -19.63
N ALA A 262 13.10 4.70 -20.20
CA ALA A 262 13.11 4.93 -21.63
C ALA A 262 13.72 6.31 -21.88
N ILE A 263 15.03 6.32 -22.13
CA ILE A 263 15.61 6.93 -23.31
C ILE A 263 15.19 8.40 -23.53
N GLY A 264 15.91 9.31 -22.86
CA GLY A 264 16.71 10.24 -23.65
C GLY A 264 18.07 9.59 -23.73
N ASN A 265 18.66 9.44 -24.91
CA ASN A 265 20.09 9.16 -25.03
C ASN A 265 20.60 7.92 -24.24
N GLY A 266 20.58 6.74 -24.85
CA GLY A 266 21.20 5.53 -24.27
C GLY A 266 20.69 4.18 -24.75
N GLY A 267 19.83 4.17 -25.78
CA GLY A 267 19.33 2.94 -26.42
C GLY A 267 19.83 2.76 -27.86
N CYS A 268 21.14 2.90 -28.06
CA CYS A 268 21.91 2.22 -29.10
C CYS A 268 22.90 1.29 -28.41
#